data_AF-A0A922VBY9-F1
#
_entry.id   AF-A0A922VBY9-F1
#
_cell.length_a   1.000
_cell.length_b   1.000
_cell.length_c   1.000
_cell.angle_alpha   90.00
_cell.angle_beta   90.00
_cell.angle_gamma   90.00
#
_symmetry.space_group_name_H-M   'P 1'
#
loop_
_entity.id
_entity.type
_entity.pdbx_description
1 polymer ?
#
loop_
_entity_poly.entity_id
_entity_poly.type
_entity_poly.pdbx_seq_one_letter_code
_entity_poly.pdbx_strand_id
1 'polypeptide(L)'
;MTAPDIDTPNIDSVDDAIAAAAFRRLVRHLQHRTDAQNVDLMGLAGFCRNCLGDWVSAASGGTMDQAAGRAAVYGMAYADWKAAHQAPATSEQLERMAQSVARNPASA
;
A
#
# COMPACT_ATOMS: atom_id res chain seq x y z
N MET A 1 -5.07 37.30 18.75
CA MET A 1 -4.12 36.28 18.25
C MET A 1 -4.27 35.05 19.13
N THR A 2 -5.20 34.16 18.77
CA THR A 2 -5.38 32.86 19.41
C THR A 2 -4.24 31.94 19.00
N ALA A 3 -3.64 31.25 19.96
CA ALA A 3 -2.56 30.28 19.75
C ALA A 3 -3.01 29.16 18.78
N PRO A 4 -2.09 28.51 18.03
CA PRO A 4 -2.45 27.36 17.21
C PRO A 4 -2.87 26.19 18.11
N ASP A 5 -3.94 25.49 17.73
CA ASP A 5 -4.44 24.27 18.39
C ASP A 5 -3.34 23.18 18.45
N ILE A 6 -2.85 22.88 19.65
CA ILE A 6 -1.89 21.80 19.94
C ILE A 6 -2.64 20.51 20.31
N ASP A 7 -3.71 20.15 19.60
CA ASP A 7 -4.45 18.92 19.91
C ASP A 7 -5.10 18.23 18.71
N THR A 8 -4.48 18.37 17.52
CA THR A 8 -4.89 17.57 16.35
C THR A 8 -4.18 16.21 16.38
N PRO A 9 -4.88 15.07 16.50
CA PRO A 9 -4.26 13.76 16.42
C PRO A 9 -3.55 13.55 15.09
N ASN A 10 -2.38 12.92 15.13
CA ASN A 10 -1.63 12.48 13.96
C ASN A 10 -1.50 10.94 13.95
N ILE A 11 -0.94 10.37 12.88
CA ILE A 11 -0.85 8.92 12.72
C ILE A 11 -0.07 8.23 13.86
N ASP A 12 0.96 8.88 14.40
CA ASP A 12 1.80 8.34 15.47
C ASP A 12 1.11 8.38 16.85
N SER A 13 0.03 9.15 16.98
CA SER A 13 -0.79 9.24 18.20
C SER A 13 -1.99 8.28 18.22
N VAL A 14 -2.25 7.57 17.11
CA VAL A 14 -3.36 6.61 17.02
C VAL A 14 -2.97 5.30 17.70
N ASP A 15 -3.82 4.79 18.58
CA ASP A 15 -3.64 3.48 19.23
C ASP A 15 -3.47 2.35 18.19
N ASP A 16 -2.55 1.42 18.47
CA ASP A 16 -2.19 0.32 17.56
C ASP A 16 -3.39 -0.54 17.16
N ALA A 17 -4.36 -0.79 18.06
CA ALA A 17 -5.53 -1.58 17.71
C ALA A 17 -6.44 -0.85 16.72
N ILE A 18 -6.55 0.48 16.87
CA ILE A 18 -7.28 1.36 15.95
C ILE A 18 -6.57 1.42 14.60
N ALA A 19 -5.26 1.65 14.59
CA ALA A 19 -4.45 1.68 13.37
C ALA A 19 -4.52 0.36 12.61
N ALA A 20 -4.41 -0.77 13.32
CA ALA A 20 -4.52 -2.11 12.74
C ALA A 20 -5.93 -2.38 12.17
N ALA A 21 -6.99 -1.90 12.82
CA ALA A 21 -8.36 -2.02 12.29
C ALA A 21 -8.53 -1.22 11.00
N ALA A 22 -8.00 0.01 10.93
CA ALA A 22 -8.01 0.84 9.74
C ALA A 22 -7.20 0.23 8.59
N PHE A 23 -5.97 -0.26 8.86
CA PHE A 23 -5.13 -0.94 7.88
C PHE A 23 -5.83 -2.17 7.28
N ARG A 24 -6.39 -3.05 8.12
CA ARG A 24 -7.13 -4.23 7.65
C ARG A 24 -8.36 -3.85 6.82
N ARG A 25 -9.01 -2.71 7.11
CA ARG A 25 -10.11 -2.18 6.27
C ARG A 25 -9.61 -1.72 4.91
N LEU A 26 -8.50 -1.01 4.83
CA LEU A 26 -7.87 -0.62 3.57
C LEU A 26 -7.52 -1.85 2.71
N VAL A 27 -6.87 -2.85 3.31
CA VAL A 27 -6.51 -4.10 2.62
C VAL A 27 -7.75 -4.77 2.03
N ARG A 28 -8.81 -4.97 2.83
CA ARG A 28 -10.07 -5.55 2.33
C ARG A 28 -10.73 -4.72 1.23
N HIS A 29 -10.65 -3.39 1.32
CA HIS A 29 -11.17 -2.51 0.28
C HIS A 29 -10.42 -2.71 -1.05
N LEU A 30 -9.08 -2.80 -1.01
CA LEU A 30 -8.23 -3.03 -2.18
C LEU A 30 -8.35 -4.44 -2.77
N GLN A 31 -8.71 -5.44 -1.95
CA GLN A 31 -9.05 -6.79 -2.41
C GLN A 31 -10.36 -6.81 -3.21
N HIS A 32 -11.34 -6.00 -2.81
CA HIS A 32 -12.60 -5.87 -3.55
C HIS A 32 -12.44 -5.07 -4.86
N ARG A 33 -11.59 -4.04 -4.85
CA ARG A 33 -11.33 -3.15 -6.01
C ARG A 33 -10.27 -3.72 -6.96
N THR A 34 -10.56 -4.85 -7.60
CA THR A 34 -9.64 -5.46 -8.59
C THR A 34 -9.41 -4.58 -9.82
N ASP A 35 -10.34 -3.65 -10.10
CA ASP A 35 -10.23 -2.62 -11.12
C ASP A 35 -9.11 -1.60 -10.86
N ALA A 36 -8.79 -1.33 -9.59
CA ALA A 36 -7.71 -0.44 -9.23
C ALA A 36 -6.36 -1.13 -9.43
N GLN A 37 -5.80 -1.09 -10.64
CA GLN A 37 -4.53 -1.74 -10.95
C GLN A 37 -3.37 -1.13 -10.17
N ASN A 38 -2.37 -1.95 -9.82
CA ASN A 38 -1.20 -1.46 -9.08
C ASN A 38 -0.46 -0.35 -9.83
N VAL A 39 -0.38 -0.42 -11.17
CA VAL A 39 0.31 0.62 -11.95
C VAL A 39 -0.38 1.98 -11.83
N ASP A 40 -1.70 2.02 -11.74
CA ASP A 40 -2.45 3.27 -11.55
C ASP A 40 -2.29 3.80 -10.13
N LEU A 41 -2.32 2.93 -9.12
CA LEU A 41 -2.02 3.31 -7.73
C LEU A 41 -0.61 3.87 -7.60
N MET A 42 0.38 3.21 -8.23
CA MET A 42 1.75 3.67 -8.27
C MET A 42 1.88 5.02 -8.99
N GLY A 43 1.19 5.20 -10.13
CA GLY A 43 1.19 6.46 -10.88
C GLY A 43 0.54 7.62 -10.14
N LEU A 44 -0.47 7.35 -9.31
CA LEU A 44 -1.17 8.39 -8.55
C LEU A 44 -0.46 8.72 -7.24
N ALA A 45 -0.11 7.70 -6.46
CA ALA A 45 0.24 7.85 -5.05
C ALA A 45 1.62 7.28 -4.68
N GLY A 46 2.38 6.76 -5.64
CA GLY A 46 3.72 6.23 -5.39
C GLY A 46 3.76 4.94 -4.56
N PHE A 47 2.61 4.33 -4.27
CA PHE A 47 2.50 3.03 -3.60
C PHE A 47 1.38 2.17 -4.19
N CYS A 48 1.43 0.86 -3.95
CA CYS A 48 0.38 -0.07 -4.33
C CYS A 48 0.27 -1.25 -3.34
N ARG A 49 -0.49 -2.29 -3.70
CA ARG A 49 -0.66 -3.50 -2.88
C ARG A 49 0.67 -4.21 -2.59
N ASN A 50 1.61 -4.21 -3.53
CA ASN A 50 2.93 -4.81 -3.31
C ASN A 50 3.69 -4.07 -2.22
N CYS A 51 3.64 -2.73 -2.22
CA CYS A 51 4.27 -1.90 -1.18
C CYS A 51 3.67 -2.21 0.20
N LEU A 52 2.34 -2.33 0.31
CA LEU A 52 1.68 -2.74 1.55
C LEU A 52 2.16 -4.12 2.03
N GLY A 53 2.32 -5.08 1.10
CA GLY A 53 2.81 -6.42 1.42
C GLY A 53 4.27 -6.42 1.88
N ASP A 54 5.11 -5.61 1.25
CA ASP A 54 6.51 -5.44 1.60
C ASP A 54 6.65 -4.75 2.97
N TRP A 55 5.80 -3.78 3.29
CA TRP A 55 5.73 -3.15 4.62
C TRP A 55 5.27 -4.13 5.71
N VAL A 56 4.31 -5.00 5.41
CA VAL A 56 3.91 -6.09 6.33
C VAL A 56 5.08 -7.03 6.61
N SER A 57 5.81 -7.43 5.57
CA SER A 57 7.01 -8.28 5.73
C SER A 57 8.09 -7.59 6.57
N ALA A 58 8.38 -6.31 6.29
CA ALA A 58 9.36 -5.54 7.07
C ALA A 58 8.95 -5.38 8.54
N ALA A 59 7.68 -5.04 8.80
CA ALA A 59 7.15 -4.89 10.15
C ALA A 59 7.07 -6.21 10.94
N SER A 60 7.13 -7.36 10.25
CA SER A 60 7.05 -8.68 10.88
C SER A 60 8.30 -9.09 11.66
N GLY A 61 9.38 -8.30 11.59
CA GLY A 61 10.66 -8.64 12.24
C GLY A 61 11.30 -9.92 11.70
N GLY A 62 11.02 -10.27 10.43
CA GLY A 62 11.54 -11.48 9.78
C GLY A 62 10.67 -12.73 9.92
N THR A 63 9.51 -12.63 10.57
CA THR A 63 8.56 -13.77 10.68
C THR A 63 7.77 -14.02 9.39
N MET A 64 7.68 -13.03 8.51
CA MET A 64 7.08 -13.13 7.19
C MET A 64 8.07 -12.66 6.12
N ASP A 65 8.30 -13.48 5.09
CA ASP A 65 8.99 -13.05 3.88
C ASP A 65 8.08 -12.17 2.99
N GLN A 66 8.64 -11.61 1.90
CA GLN A 66 7.89 -10.76 0.98
C GLN A 66 6.70 -11.48 0.34
N ALA A 67 6.83 -12.78 0.05
CA ALA A 67 5.76 -13.56 -0.57
C ALA A 67 4.58 -13.72 0.41
N ALA A 68 4.86 -14.03 1.67
CA ALA A 68 3.88 -14.12 2.75
C ALA A 68 3.22 -12.78 3.05
N GLY A 69 3.99 -11.69 3.13
CA GLY A 69 3.46 -10.34 3.33
C GLY A 69 2.52 -9.91 2.19
N ARG A 70 2.90 -10.16 0.94
CA ARG A 70 2.02 -9.93 -0.22
C ARG A 70 0.80 -10.83 -0.19
N ALA A 71 0.94 -12.11 0.11
CA ALA A 71 -0.20 -13.02 0.20
C ALA A 71 -1.24 -12.56 1.24
N ALA A 72 -0.78 -12.03 2.39
CA ALA A 72 -1.66 -11.44 3.39
C ALA A 72 -2.44 -10.23 2.85
N VAL A 73 -1.83 -9.39 2.01
CA VAL A 73 -2.49 -8.23 1.40
C VAL A 73 -3.42 -8.62 0.25
N TYR A 74 -3.06 -9.58 -0.59
CA TYR A 74 -3.91 -10.04 -1.70
C TYR A 74 -5.05 -10.98 -1.25
N GLY A 75 -4.92 -11.63 -0.09
CA GLY A 75 -5.84 -12.68 0.37
C GLY A 75 -5.67 -14.01 -0.38
N MET A 76 -4.64 -14.11 -1.22
CA MET A 76 -4.24 -15.27 -2.02
C MET A 76 -2.79 -15.11 -2.47
N ALA A 77 -2.20 -16.11 -3.12
CA ALA A 77 -0.87 -15.95 -3.69
C ALA A 77 -0.87 -14.87 -4.79
N TYR A 78 0.16 -14.01 -4.80
CA TYR A 78 0.28 -12.93 -5.79
C TYR A 78 0.26 -13.44 -7.24
N ALA A 79 0.85 -14.62 -7.48
CA ALA A 79 0.84 -15.25 -8.81
C ALA A 79 -0.59 -15.53 -9.30
N ASP A 80 -1.46 -16.04 -8.42
CA ASP A 80 -2.86 -16.34 -8.74
C ASP A 80 -3.64 -15.05 -9.02
N TRP A 81 -3.44 -14.02 -8.19
CA TRP A 81 -4.08 -12.72 -8.39
C TRP A 81 -3.64 -12.08 -9.71
N LYS A 82 -2.34 -12.14 -10.03
CA LYS A 82 -1.78 -11.63 -11.28
C LYS A 82 -2.41 -12.34 -12.48
N ALA A 83 -2.52 -13.66 -12.43
CA ALA A 83 -3.12 -14.44 -13.51
C ALA A 83 -4.62 -14.12 -13.71
N ALA A 84 -5.35 -13.86 -12.62
CA ALA A 84 -6.79 -13.61 -12.68
C ALA A 84 -7.16 -12.15 -13.01
N HIS A 85 -6.32 -11.17 -12.64
CA HIS A 85 -6.75 -9.76 -12.55
C HIS A 85 -5.76 -8.72 -13.11
N GLN A 86 -4.50 -9.05 -13.37
CA GLN A 86 -3.51 -8.04 -13.78
C GLN A 86 -3.51 -7.83 -15.30
N ALA A 87 -3.78 -6.60 -15.73
CA ALA A 87 -3.62 -6.20 -17.11
C ALA A 87 -2.18 -5.73 -17.40
N PRO A 88 -1.68 -5.86 -18.66
CA PRO A 88 -0.46 -5.20 -19.07
C PRO A 88 -0.57 -3.68 -18.91
N ALA A 89 0.46 -3.04 -18.34
CA ALA A 89 0.52 -1.59 -18.25
C ALA A 89 0.85 -0.96 -19.61
N THR A 90 0.24 0.19 -19.91
CA THR A 90 0.61 1.02 -21.06
C THR A 90 1.89 1.81 -20.78
N SER A 91 2.56 2.30 -21.83
CA SER A 91 3.73 3.17 -21.67
C SER A 91 3.43 4.42 -20.84
N GLU A 92 2.27 5.03 -21.04
CA GLU A 92 1.83 6.20 -20.28
C GLU A 92 1.67 5.88 -18.78
N GLN A 93 1.10 4.72 -18.44
CA GLN A 93 0.98 4.28 -17.04
C GLN A 93 2.35 4.07 -16.40
N LEU A 94 3.30 3.49 -17.13
CA LEU A 94 4.67 3.28 -16.67
C LEU A 94 5.41 4.61 -16.45
N GLU A 95 5.25 5.58 -17.35
CA GLU A 95 5.83 6.92 -17.22
C GLU A 95 5.27 7.66 -16.01
N ARG A 96 3.95 7.65 -15.81
CA ARG A 96 3.31 8.24 -14.63
C ARG A 96 3.81 7.59 -13.34
N MET A 97 3.91 6.26 -13.32
CA MET A 97 4.50 5.53 -12.20
C MET A 97 5.92 6.00 -11.90
N ALA A 98 6.79 6.09 -12.92
CA ALA A 98 8.17 6.54 -12.71
C ALA A 98 8.24 7.96 -12.13
N GLN A 99 7.42 8.88 -12.65
CA GLN A 99 7.34 10.26 -12.15
C GLN A 99 6.82 10.32 -10.70
N SER A 100 5.83 9.50 -10.37
CA SER A 100 5.24 9.47 -9.02
C SER A 100 6.21 8.88 -8.00
N VAL A 101 6.85 7.76 -8.33
CA VAL A 101 7.87 7.12 -7.48
C VAL A 101 9.06 8.04 -7.22
N ALA A 102 9.46 8.86 -8.21
CA ALA A 102 10.53 9.84 -8.01
C ALA A 102 10.21 10.94 -6.97
N ARG A 103 8.92 11.12 -6.61
CA ARG A 103 8.48 12.04 -5.55
C ARG A 103 8.42 11.38 -4.17
N ASN A 104 8.55 10.06 -4.09
CA ASN A 104 8.58 9.38 -2.82
C ASN A 104 9.78 9.86 -2.00
N PRO A 105 9.66 9.95 -0.66
CA PRO A 105 10.84 10.14 0.18
C PRO A 105 11.85 9.02 -0.11
N ALA A 106 13.14 9.34 -0.07
CA ALA A 106 14.18 8.32 -0.12
C ALA A 106 13.86 7.29 0.96
N SER A 107 13.73 6.03 0.56
CA SER A 107 13.37 4.93 1.45
C SER A 107 14.25 4.99 2.71
N ALA A 108 13.64 5.24 3.86
CA ALA A 108 14.29 5.13 5.17
C ALA A 108 14.53 3.66 5.52
#